data_AF-A0A554JS64-F1
#
_entry.id   AF-A0A554JS64-F1
#
_cell.length_a   1.000
_cell.length_b   1.000
_cell.length_c   1.000
_cell.angle_alpha   90.00
_cell.angle_beta   90.00
_cell.angle_gamma   90.00
#
_symmetry.space_group_name_H-M   'P 1'
#
loop_
_entity.id
_entity.type
_entity.pdbx_description
1 polymer ?
#
loop_
_entity_poly.entity_id
_entity_poly.type
_entity_poly.pdbx_seq_one_letter_code
_entity_poly.pdbx_strand_id
1 'polypeptide(L)'
;MTQSASPDIIAVATSFVNLLFKEDWGETELTPAEVEVLFATVSAAGFNPKEVVKDGLSDEVSHTDYHVIDQSGHVHAAATNWLNRAFFCTSMYRSKLIPPKRLWVPGQVDCRENAIDAIKTEIERSIPLEPIQLTPDGERLREFPYNPTLNGFSRPPVQAFVDHTRDEHEFRGEVGIHDYCEGRMKRIRVAETRDALICGRCHLRVLFPKEVQTYGELRGFLAAKIRLAPRG
;
A
#
# COMPACT_ATOMS: atom_id res chain seq x y z
N MET A 1 -9.76 19.23 11.48
CA MET A 1 -9.00 18.14 10.83
C MET A 1 -8.89 18.50 9.36
N THR A 2 -7.75 19.05 8.98
CA THR A 2 -7.41 19.39 7.60
C THR A 2 -7.40 18.10 6.80
N GLN A 3 -8.28 17.99 5.80
CA GLN A 3 -8.12 17.00 4.73
C GLN A 3 -6.79 17.32 4.07
N SER A 4 -5.75 16.53 4.38
CA SER A 4 -4.54 16.47 3.57
C SER A 4 -5.00 16.22 2.15
N ALA A 5 -4.76 17.16 1.24
CA ALA A 5 -4.97 16.91 -0.18
C ALA A 5 -4.22 15.62 -0.51
N SER A 6 -4.92 14.63 -1.09
CA SER A 6 -4.25 13.44 -1.59
C SER A 6 -3.14 13.93 -2.52
N PRO A 7 -1.88 13.54 -2.31
CA PRO A 7 -0.80 13.97 -3.17
C PRO A 7 -1.15 13.62 -4.62
N ASP A 8 -0.82 14.49 -5.56
CA ASP A 8 -0.92 14.18 -6.98
C ASP A 8 0.05 13.04 -7.28
N ILE A 9 -0.45 11.81 -7.27
CA ILE A 9 0.34 10.58 -7.41
C ILE A 9 1.13 10.61 -8.71
N ILE A 10 0.59 11.20 -9.77
CA ILE A 10 1.27 11.31 -11.07
C ILE A 10 2.47 12.24 -10.95
N ALA A 11 2.30 13.40 -10.29
CA ALA A 11 3.40 14.34 -10.07
C ALA A 11 4.51 13.73 -9.19
N VAL A 12 4.13 12.97 -8.15
CA VAL A 12 5.07 12.25 -7.28
C VAL A 12 5.84 11.19 -8.06
N ALA A 13 5.14 10.31 -8.79
CA ALA A 13 5.77 9.28 -9.62
C ALA A 13 6.68 9.88 -10.70
N THR A 14 6.26 10.98 -11.33
CA THR A 14 7.05 11.72 -12.32
C THR A 14 8.33 12.27 -11.70
N SER A 15 8.25 12.88 -10.52
CA SER A 15 9.41 13.43 -9.82
C SER A 15 10.41 12.33 -9.44
N PHE A 16 9.90 11.20 -8.93
CA PHE A 16 10.72 10.03 -8.61
C PHE A 16 11.44 9.48 -9.84
N VAL A 17 10.72 9.21 -10.94
CA VAL A 17 11.34 8.66 -12.15
C VAL A 17 12.34 9.63 -12.77
N ASN A 18 12.01 10.92 -12.84
CA ASN A 18 12.93 11.93 -13.37
C ASN A 18 14.23 12.02 -12.57
N LEU A 19 14.14 11.87 -11.24
CA LEU A 19 15.31 11.78 -10.38
C LEU A 19 16.22 10.60 -10.78
N LEU A 20 15.65 9.40 -11.01
CA LEU A 20 16.44 8.20 -11.36
C LEU A 20 16.97 8.18 -12.80
N PHE A 21 16.38 9.01 -13.66
CA PHE A 21 16.78 9.17 -15.05
C PHE A 21 17.84 10.27 -15.25
N LYS A 22 18.31 10.94 -14.19
CA LYS A 22 19.48 11.82 -14.26
C LYS A 22 20.72 11.03 -14.70
N GLU A 23 21.58 11.67 -15.48
CA GLU A 23 22.76 11.01 -16.06
C GLU A 23 23.71 10.50 -14.97
N ASP A 24 23.91 11.28 -13.91
CA ASP A 24 24.79 11.05 -12.76
C ASP A 24 24.13 10.30 -11.58
N TRP A 25 22.93 9.76 -11.78
CA TRP A 25 22.22 9.03 -10.73
C TRP A 25 23.05 7.84 -10.21
N GLY A 26 23.27 7.82 -8.89
CA GLY A 26 24.06 6.80 -8.20
C GLY A 26 25.55 7.12 -8.08
N GLU A 27 26.04 8.17 -8.76
CA GLU A 27 27.44 8.62 -8.67
C GLU A 27 27.60 9.78 -7.68
N THR A 28 26.54 10.56 -7.45
CA THR A 28 26.51 11.73 -6.56
C THR A 28 25.59 11.51 -5.37
N GLU A 29 25.90 12.16 -4.25
CA GLU A 29 24.99 12.18 -3.10
C GLU A 29 23.75 13.01 -3.44
N LEU A 30 22.58 12.49 -3.08
CA LEU A 30 21.33 13.23 -3.27
C LEU A 30 21.30 14.48 -2.41
N THR A 31 20.93 15.58 -3.05
CA THR A 31 20.62 16.84 -2.39
C THR A 31 19.40 16.69 -1.48
N PRO A 32 19.21 17.58 -0.48
CA PRO A 32 18.02 17.55 0.38
C PRO A 32 16.70 17.55 -0.39
N ALA A 33 16.63 18.27 -1.52
CA ALA A 33 15.45 18.32 -2.37
C ALA A 33 15.14 16.98 -3.06
N GLU A 34 16.17 16.19 -3.38
CA GLU A 34 16.02 14.87 -3.99
C GLU A 34 15.65 13.81 -2.96
N VAL A 35 16.19 13.91 -1.74
CA VAL A 35 15.74 13.07 -0.62
C VAL A 35 14.26 13.33 -0.31
N GLU A 36 13.80 14.58 -0.42
CA GLU A 36 12.38 14.92 -0.27
C GLU A 36 11.51 14.23 -1.35
N VAL A 37 12.01 14.04 -2.57
CA VAL A 37 11.30 13.25 -3.58
C VAL A 37 11.13 11.80 -3.13
N LEU A 38 12.15 11.19 -2.53
CA LEU A 38 12.05 9.83 -1.98
C LEU A 38 11.03 9.77 -0.84
N PHE A 39 11.10 10.74 0.08
CA PHE A 39 10.15 10.86 1.19
C PHE A 39 8.70 11.01 0.71
N ALA A 40 8.46 11.91 -0.24
CA ALA A 40 7.14 12.13 -0.82
C ALA A 40 6.61 10.88 -1.54
N THR A 41 7.49 10.14 -2.22
CA THR A 41 7.13 8.89 -2.92
C THR A 41 6.68 7.80 -1.94
N VAL A 42 7.46 7.58 -0.87
CA VAL A 42 7.12 6.60 0.17
C VAL A 42 5.85 7.02 0.91
N SER A 43 5.69 8.31 1.21
CA SER A 43 4.48 8.84 1.85
C SER A 43 3.24 8.67 0.97
N ALA A 44 3.35 8.94 -0.34
CA ALA A 44 2.26 8.75 -1.29
C ALA A 44 1.85 7.28 -1.42
N ALA A 45 2.80 6.35 -1.22
CA ALA A 45 2.53 4.91 -1.16
C ALA A 45 1.83 4.46 0.13
N GLY A 46 1.42 5.38 1.01
CA GLY A 46 0.61 5.09 2.20
C GLY A 46 1.41 4.74 3.46
N PHE A 47 2.74 4.82 3.40
CA PHE A 47 3.59 4.72 4.59
C PHE A 47 3.59 6.04 5.37
N ASN A 48 3.94 5.99 6.65
CA ASN A 48 4.06 7.17 7.51
C ASN A 48 5.53 7.41 7.93
N PRO A 49 6.44 7.70 6.97
CA PRO A 49 7.85 7.90 7.26
C PRO A 49 8.06 9.15 8.11
N LYS A 50 9.08 9.12 8.98
CA LYS A 50 9.61 10.30 9.65
C LYS A 50 10.66 10.99 8.79
N GLU A 51 11.54 10.20 8.18
CA GLU A 51 12.63 10.67 7.32
C GLU A 51 13.12 9.52 6.42
N VAL A 52 13.82 9.89 5.34
CA VAL A 52 14.58 8.97 4.48
C VAL A 52 16.05 9.33 4.62
N VAL A 53 16.87 8.36 5.02
CA VAL A 53 18.29 8.58 5.31
C VAL A 53 19.16 7.74 4.38
N LYS A 54 20.28 8.31 3.95
CA LYS A 54 21.34 7.53 3.30
C LYS A 54 22.14 6.85 4.39
N ASP A 55 22.23 5.53 4.34
CA ASP A 55 23.03 4.75 5.26
C ASP A 55 24.14 4.06 4.46
N GLY A 56 25.39 4.20 4.91
CA GLY A 56 26.57 3.63 4.23
C GLY A 56 26.71 2.11 4.39
N LEU A 57 25.65 1.44 4.87
CA LEU A 57 25.58 0.01 5.08
C LEU A 57 25.04 -0.63 3.80
N SER A 58 25.92 -0.76 2.80
CA SER A 58 25.63 -1.55 1.61
C SER A 58 25.58 -3.03 2.00
N ASP A 59 24.44 -3.51 2.49
CA ASP A 59 24.17 -4.93 2.41
C ASP A 59 24.10 -5.28 0.92
N GLU A 60 24.82 -6.32 0.47
CA GLU A 60 24.96 -6.75 -0.94
C GLU A 60 23.62 -7.01 -1.69
N VAL A 61 22.49 -6.88 -0.98
CA VAL A 61 21.12 -7.12 -1.46
C VAL A 61 20.33 -5.81 -1.67
N SER A 62 20.82 -4.67 -1.17
CA SER A 62 20.13 -3.38 -1.32
C SER A 62 20.48 -2.73 -2.65
N HIS A 63 19.47 -2.44 -3.47
CA HIS A 63 19.66 -1.68 -4.71
C HIS A 63 19.91 -0.19 -4.45
N THR A 64 19.75 0.29 -3.21
CA THR A 64 20.11 1.65 -2.81
C THR A 64 20.62 1.76 -1.39
N ASP A 65 21.38 2.82 -1.12
CA ASP A 65 21.86 3.18 0.21
C ASP A 65 20.79 3.89 1.06
N TYR A 66 19.50 3.85 0.69
CA TYR A 66 18.45 4.64 1.34
C TYR A 66 17.52 3.79 2.21
N HIS A 67 17.34 4.23 3.46
CA HIS A 67 16.45 3.60 4.43
C HIS A 67 15.33 4.57 4.85
N VAL A 68 14.16 4.00 5.10
CA VAL A 68 13.00 4.73 5.61
C VAL A 68 12.97 4.57 7.12
N ILE A 69 12.95 5.68 7.86
CA ILE A 69 12.83 5.70 9.31
C ILE A 69 11.38 6.02 9.69
N ASP A 70 10.82 5.25 10.63
CA ASP A 70 9.46 5.47 11.14
C ASP A 70 9.40 6.54 12.24
N GLN A 71 8.18 6.84 12.69
CA GLN A 71 7.93 7.82 13.76
C GLN A 71 8.58 7.46 15.10
N SER A 72 8.92 6.19 15.32
CA SER A 72 9.61 5.73 16.53
C SER A 72 11.14 5.83 16.43
N GLY A 73 11.67 6.23 15.27
CA GLY A 73 13.10 6.35 15.01
C GLY A 73 13.77 5.03 14.61
N HIS A 74 12.99 4.00 14.26
CA HIS A 74 13.51 2.72 13.79
C HIS A 74 13.39 2.58 12.27
N VAL A 75 14.21 1.71 11.67
CA VAL A 75 14.10 1.40 10.24
C VAL A 75 12.77 0.71 9.96
N HIS A 76 11.95 1.33 9.12
CA HIS A 76 10.70 0.78 8.63
C HIS A 76 10.99 -0.20 7.50
N ALA A 77 11.22 -1.47 7.83
CA ALA A 77 11.64 -2.50 6.87
C ALA A 77 10.72 -2.60 5.62
N ALA A 78 9.39 -2.55 5.79
CA ALA A 78 8.46 -2.63 4.66
C ALA A 78 8.56 -1.42 3.70
N ALA A 79 8.58 -0.20 4.24
CA ALA A 79 8.73 1.02 3.45
C ALA A 79 10.10 1.09 2.76
N THR A 80 11.16 0.65 3.44
CA THR A 80 12.51 0.54 2.87
C THR A 80 12.56 -0.45 1.71
N ASN A 81 11.98 -1.65 1.89
CA ASN A 81 11.92 -2.65 0.82
C ASN A 81 11.07 -2.17 -0.37
N TRP A 82 9.96 -1.48 -0.10
CA TRP A 82 9.14 -0.87 -1.13
C TRP A 82 9.94 0.14 -1.96
N LEU A 83 10.68 1.04 -1.29
CA LEU A 83 11.52 2.04 -1.92
C LEU A 83 12.63 1.39 -2.76
N ASN A 84 13.35 0.42 -2.20
CA ASN A 84 14.36 -0.38 -2.91
C ASN A 84 13.79 -1.05 -4.16
N ARG A 85 12.55 -1.55 -4.08
CA ARG A 85 11.88 -2.16 -5.23
C ARG A 85 11.48 -1.14 -6.28
N ALA A 86 11.02 0.04 -5.88
CA ALA A 86 10.73 1.15 -6.79
C ALA A 86 11.99 1.55 -7.57
N PHE A 87 13.13 1.69 -6.89
CA PHE A 87 14.42 1.95 -7.53
C PHE A 87 14.79 0.89 -8.55
N PHE A 88 14.72 -0.40 -8.17
CA PHE A 88 14.99 -1.52 -9.08
C PHE A 88 14.04 -1.51 -10.30
N CYS A 89 12.75 -1.25 -10.08
CA CYS A 89 11.76 -1.21 -11.16
C CYS A 89 12.14 -0.13 -12.18
N THR A 90 12.42 1.09 -11.72
CA THR A 90 12.79 2.21 -12.60
C THR A 90 14.14 2.01 -13.28
N SER A 91 15.14 1.44 -12.61
CA SER A 91 16.46 1.17 -13.22
C SER A 91 16.37 0.13 -14.34
N MET A 92 15.46 -0.84 -14.22
CA MET A 92 15.17 -1.83 -15.26
C MET A 92 14.54 -1.20 -16.51
N TYR A 93 13.70 -0.16 -16.35
CA TYR A 93 13.21 0.64 -17.48
C TYR A 93 14.30 1.51 -18.10
N ARG A 94 15.13 2.17 -17.29
CA ARG A 94 16.25 3.00 -17.77
C ARG A 94 17.25 2.19 -18.59
N SER A 95 17.60 0.99 -18.13
CA SER A 95 18.51 0.07 -18.82
C SER A 95 17.89 -0.68 -20.01
N LYS A 96 16.59 -0.46 -20.28
CA LYS A 96 15.80 -1.17 -21.32
C LYS A 96 15.79 -2.70 -21.14
N LEU A 97 16.00 -3.18 -19.92
CA LEU A 97 16.04 -4.61 -19.59
C LEU A 97 14.64 -5.25 -19.43
N ILE A 98 13.57 -4.44 -19.38
CA ILE A 98 12.19 -4.93 -19.44
C ILE A 98 11.66 -4.84 -20.87
N PRO A 99 11.45 -5.96 -21.58
CA PRO A 99 10.62 -5.94 -22.78
C PRO A 99 9.16 -5.67 -22.36
N PRO A 100 8.47 -4.69 -22.96
CA PRO A 100 7.06 -4.43 -22.65
C PRO A 100 6.25 -5.71 -22.90
N LYS A 101 5.61 -6.23 -21.85
CA LYS A 101 5.09 -7.60 -21.80
C LYS A 101 3.89 -7.89 -22.72
N ARG A 102 3.43 -6.95 -23.56
CA ARG A 102 2.43 -7.19 -24.62
C ARG A 102 2.57 -6.11 -25.69
N LEU A 103 2.85 -6.53 -26.92
CA LEU A 103 2.96 -5.74 -28.17
C LEU A 103 4.24 -4.91 -28.32
N TRP A 104 5.19 -5.46 -29.09
CA TRP A 104 6.06 -4.66 -29.94
C TRP A 104 5.16 -3.91 -30.93
N VAL A 105 4.81 -2.67 -30.61
CA VAL A 105 4.33 -1.70 -31.60
C VAL A 105 5.57 -0.92 -32.05
N PRO A 106 5.93 -0.89 -33.34
CA PRO A 106 6.91 0.04 -33.86
C PRO A 106 6.45 1.47 -33.57
N GLY A 107 7.13 2.12 -32.64
CA GLY A 107 6.73 3.39 -32.02
C GLY A 107 7.11 3.34 -30.55
N GLN A 108 8.33 3.79 -30.23
CA GLN A 108 8.83 3.89 -28.86
C GLN A 108 7.89 4.76 -28.03
N VAL A 109 6.98 4.15 -27.28
CA VAL A 109 6.48 4.79 -26.05
C VAL A 109 7.70 4.89 -25.12
N ASP A 110 7.99 6.10 -24.63
CA ASP A 110 9.23 6.40 -23.93
C ASP A 110 9.43 5.45 -22.73
N CYS A 111 10.62 4.88 -22.55
CA CYS A 111 10.94 4.04 -21.40
C CYS A 111 10.72 4.79 -20.08
N ARG A 112 10.81 6.13 -20.12
CA ARG A 112 10.48 7.01 -19.01
C ARG A 112 8.98 7.01 -18.68
N GLU A 113 8.10 7.20 -19.66
CA GLU A 113 6.64 7.23 -19.44
C GLU A 113 6.15 5.90 -18.86
N ASN A 114 6.64 4.78 -19.40
CA ASN A 114 6.32 3.45 -18.87
C ASN A 114 6.78 3.26 -17.40
N ALA A 115 7.93 3.84 -17.04
CA ALA A 115 8.40 3.81 -15.65
C ALA A 115 7.52 4.67 -14.74
N ILE A 116 7.06 5.84 -15.22
CA ILE A 116 6.13 6.70 -14.48
C ILE A 116 4.82 5.95 -14.21
N ASP A 117 4.22 5.35 -15.23
CA ASP A 117 2.98 4.58 -15.09
C ASP A 117 3.15 3.38 -14.15
N ALA A 118 4.28 2.68 -14.22
CA ALA A 118 4.59 1.58 -13.33
C ALA A 118 4.70 2.04 -11.88
N ILE A 119 5.47 3.09 -11.59
CA ILE A 119 5.61 3.63 -10.22
C ILE A 119 4.30 4.19 -9.70
N LYS A 120 3.54 4.91 -10.53
CA LYS A 120 2.20 5.41 -10.19
C LYS A 120 1.29 4.26 -9.76
N THR A 121 1.23 3.20 -10.57
CA THR A 121 0.42 2.01 -10.27
C THR A 121 0.84 1.37 -8.96
N GLU A 122 2.15 1.24 -8.71
CA GLU A 122 2.65 0.63 -7.47
C GLU A 122 2.44 1.51 -6.23
N ILE A 123 2.49 2.84 -6.36
CA ILE A 123 2.05 3.77 -5.30
C ILE A 123 0.57 3.52 -4.98
N GLU A 124 -0.30 3.52 -6.00
CA GLU A 124 -1.74 3.29 -5.84
C GLU A 124 -2.03 1.92 -5.20
N ARG A 125 -1.28 0.88 -5.56
CA ARG A 125 -1.39 -0.48 -5.00
C ARG A 125 -0.84 -0.65 -3.59
N SER A 126 -0.05 0.30 -3.13
CA SER A 126 0.58 0.24 -1.81
C SER A 126 -0.19 0.99 -0.73
N ILE A 127 -1.19 1.80 -1.10
CA ILE A 127 -2.04 2.47 -0.13
C ILE A 127 -2.87 1.42 0.64
N PRO A 128 -2.84 1.38 1.98
CA PRO A 128 -3.70 0.53 2.79
C PRO A 128 -5.19 0.70 2.47
N LEU A 129 -5.97 -0.37 2.63
CA LEU A 129 -7.43 -0.24 2.57
C LEU A 129 -7.91 0.78 3.61
N GLU A 130 -8.67 1.79 3.18
CA GLU A 130 -9.29 2.73 4.11
C GLU A 130 -10.19 1.95 5.09
N PRO A 131 -10.05 2.15 6.41
CA PRO A 131 -10.83 1.41 7.39
C PRO A 131 -12.34 1.50 7.14
N ILE A 132 -13.02 0.37 7.19
CA ILE A 132 -14.47 0.30 6.98
C ILE A 132 -15.18 0.50 8.32
N GLN A 133 -15.99 1.54 8.43
CA GLN A 133 -16.81 1.77 9.62
C GLN A 133 -17.90 0.70 9.74
N LEU A 134 -17.88 -0.02 10.87
CA LEU A 134 -18.72 -1.18 11.17
C LEU A 134 -20.06 -0.80 11.80
N THR A 135 -20.09 0.31 12.54
CA THR A 135 -21.18 0.72 13.43
C THR A 135 -21.33 2.26 13.44
N PRO A 136 -22.46 2.80 13.91
CA PRO A 136 -22.61 4.24 14.10
C PRO A 136 -21.62 4.85 15.11
N ASP A 137 -21.19 4.08 16.12
CA ASP A 137 -20.33 4.55 17.20
C ASP A 137 -18.84 4.64 16.82
N GLY A 138 -18.49 4.22 15.60
CA GLY A 138 -17.19 4.47 15.00
C GLY A 138 -16.21 3.29 15.07
N GLU A 139 -16.64 2.10 15.48
CA GLU A 139 -15.85 0.88 15.35
C GLU A 139 -15.49 0.62 13.88
N ARG A 140 -14.25 0.21 13.62
CA ARG A 140 -13.70 0.07 12.27
C ARG A 140 -13.07 -1.29 12.04
N LEU A 141 -13.24 -1.81 10.83
CA LEU A 141 -12.46 -2.91 10.28
C LEU A 141 -11.29 -2.32 9.52
N ARG A 142 -10.07 -2.71 9.89
CA ARG A 142 -8.85 -2.41 9.14
C ARG A 142 -8.25 -3.66 8.54
N GLU A 143 -7.46 -3.51 7.50
CA GLU A 143 -6.67 -4.62 6.94
C GLU A 143 -5.68 -5.20 7.97
N PHE A 144 -5.21 -6.41 7.71
CA PHE A 144 -4.13 -6.99 8.50
C PHE A 144 -2.87 -6.16 8.38
N PRO A 145 -2.10 -5.98 9.48
CA PRO A 145 -0.78 -5.39 9.34
C PRO A 145 0.04 -6.24 8.38
N TYR A 146 0.78 -5.58 7.47
CA TYR A 146 1.70 -6.26 6.59
C TYR A 146 2.64 -7.15 7.40
N ASN A 147 2.64 -8.45 7.12
CA ASN A 147 3.56 -9.38 7.74
C ASN A 147 4.47 -10.01 6.68
N PRO A 148 5.75 -9.60 6.60
CA PRO A 148 6.69 -10.11 5.61
C PRO A 148 7.00 -11.61 5.78
N THR A 149 6.66 -12.22 6.93
CA THR A 149 6.94 -13.64 7.23
C THR A 149 5.80 -14.60 6.91
N LEU A 150 4.56 -14.11 6.78
CA LEU A 150 3.38 -14.97 6.58
C LEU A 150 3.10 -15.31 5.11
N ASN A 151 3.73 -14.64 4.15
CA ASN A 151 3.59 -14.92 2.72
C ASN A 151 4.50 -16.06 2.21
N GLY A 152 4.67 -17.10 3.05
CA GLY A 152 4.45 -18.51 2.67
C GLY A 152 5.20 -19.16 1.49
N PHE A 153 6.15 -18.52 0.82
CA PHE A 153 6.97 -19.19 -0.19
C PHE A 153 8.42 -18.72 -0.12
N SER A 154 9.31 -19.72 -0.14
CA SER A 154 10.76 -19.75 0.07
C SER A 154 11.60 -18.89 -0.89
N ARG A 155 11.22 -17.64 -1.13
CA ARG A 155 12.07 -16.62 -1.72
C ARG A 155 12.36 -15.56 -0.66
N PRO A 156 13.60 -15.06 -0.58
CA PRO A 156 13.94 -14.08 0.42
C PRO A 156 12.96 -12.89 0.30
N PRO A 157 12.42 -12.36 1.42
CA PRO A 157 11.32 -11.37 1.46
C PRO A 157 11.67 -9.98 0.89
N VAL A 158 12.72 -9.90 0.06
CA VAL A 158 13.47 -8.68 -0.24
C VAL A 158 13.08 -8.05 -1.59
N GLN A 159 12.07 -8.60 -2.31
CA GLN A 159 11.84 -8.21 -3.72
C GLN A 159 10.39 -8.03 -4.19
N ALA A 160 9.41 -7.90 -3.28
CA ALA A 160 8.01 -7.67 -3.68
C ALA A 160 7.50 -6.31 -3.17
N PHE A 161 6.74 -5.60 -4.01
CA PHE A 161 5.91 -4.49 -3.55
C PHE A 161 4.88 -4.98 -2.54
N VAL A 162 4.42 -4.09 -1.67
CA VAL A 162 3.38 -4.42 -0.70
C VAL A 162 2.05 -4.51 -1.41
N ASP A 163 1.36 -5.64 -1.29
CA ASP A 163 0.06 -5.87 -1.92
C ASP A 163 -1.03 -5.74 -0.84
N HIS A 164 -1.67 -4.58 -0.81
CA HIS A 164 -2.71 -4.25 0.16
C HIS A 164 -4.09 -4.74 -0.28
N THR A 165 -5.02 -4.81 0.67
CA THR A 165 -6.39 -5.21 0.37
C THR A 165 -7.12 -4.12 -0.42
N ARG A 166 -7.98 -4.49 -1.36
CA ARG A 166 -8.75 -3.56 -2.20
C ARG A 166 -10.25 -3.76 -2.05
N ASP A 167 -11.02 -2.74 -2.43
CA ASP A 167 -12.48 -2.78 -2.32
C ASP A 167 -13.08 -3.90 -3.19
N GLU A 168 -12.46 -4.23 -4.33
CA GLU A 168 -12.85 -5.32 -5.23
C GLU A 168 -12.43 -6.71 -4.72
N HIS A 169 -11.56 -6.82 -3.72
CA HIS A 169 -11.17 -8.12 -3.19
C HIS A 169 -12.33 -8.77 -2.44
N GLU A 170 -12.53 -10.07 -2.67
CA GLU A 170 -13.44 -10.86 -1.87
C GLU A 170 -12.89 -11.08 -0.47
N PHE A 171 -13.73 -10.98 0.56
CA PHE A 171 -13.33 -11.32 1.92
C PHE A 171 -13.87 -12.71 2.32
N ARG A 172 -12.94 -13.64 2.59
CA ARG A 172 -13.21 -15.04 2.98
C ARG A 172 -12.45 -15.39 4.26
N GLY A 173 -13.11 -16.08 5.19
CA GLY A 173 -12.46 -16.51 6.43
C GLY A 173 -12.19 -15.34 7.38
N GLU A 174 -10.91 -15.00 7.58
CA GLU A 174 -10.51 -13.83 8.36
C GLU A 174 -10.38 -12.61 7.43
N VAL A 175 -11.05 -11.51 7.80
CA VAL A 175 -11.31 -10.38 6.90
C VAL A 175 -10.59 -9.10 7.33
N GLY A 176 -9.75 -9.18 8.34
CA GLY A 176 -8.99 -8.05 8.88
C GLY A 176 -9.00 -8.02 10.40
N ILE A 177 -8.71 -6.84 10.93
CA ILE A 177 -8.54 -6.57 12.36
C ILE A 177 -9.57 -5.54 12.81
N HIS A 178 -10.14 -5.76 13.99
CA HIS A 178 -10.95 -4.73 14.65
C HIS A 178 -10.02 -3.63 15.17
N ASP A 179 -10.20 -2.41 14.70
CA ASP A 179 -9.30 -1.29 14.99
C ASP A 179 -9.19 -0.99 16.50
N TYR A 180 -10.30 -1.09 17.24
CA TYR A 180 -10.32 -0.76 18.67
C TYR A 180 -9.61 -1.78 19.56
N CYS A 181 -9.85 -3.08 19.36
CA CYS A 181 -9.37 -4.12 20.28
C CYS A 181 -8.31 -5.04 19.66
N GLU A 182 -7.92 -4.79 18.41
CA GLU A 182 -6.95 -5.59 17.64
C GLU A 182 -7.34 -7.07 17.45
N GLY A 183 -8.59 -7.43 17.76
CA GLY A 183 -9.09 -8.78 17.56
C GLY A 183 -9.31 -9.09 16.09
N ARG A 184 -8.93 -10.29 15.64
CA ARG A 184 -9.21 -10.76 14.28
C ARG A 184 -10.71 -10.81 14.01
N MET A 185 -11.10 -10.30 12.85
CA MET A 185 -12.48 -10.28 12.39
C MET A 185 -12.71 -11.47 11.46
N LYS A 186 -13.75 -12.25 11.72
CA LYS A 186 -14.11 -13.43 10.92
C LYS A 186 -15.47 -13.25 10.28
N ARG A 187 -15.59 -13.64 9.01
CA ARG A 187 -16.88 -13.83 8.35
C ARG A 187 -17.42 -15.20 8.71
N ILE A 188 -18.66 -15.22 9.22
CA ILE A 188 -19.39 -16.46 9.46
C ILE A 188 -20.78 -16.38 8.83
N ARG A 189 -21.27 -17.51 8.30
CA ARG A 189 -22.67 -17.62 7.89
C ARG A 189 -23.54 -17.82 9.12
N VAL A 190 -24.57 -16.99 9.28
CA VAL A 190 -25.46 -17.03 10.46
C VAL A 190 -26.91 -17.35 10.11
N ALA A 191 -27.31 -17.15 8.85
CA ALA A 191 -28.60 -17.58 8.32
C ALA A 191 -28.50 -17.85 6.82
N GLU A 192 -29.58 -18.34 6.20
CA GLU A 192 -29.62 -18.63 4.76
C GLU A 192 -29.37 -17.39 3.89
N THR A 193 -29.70 -16.20 4.39
CA THR A 193 -29.60 -14.92 3.67
C THR A 193 -28.65 -13.93 4.34
N ARG A 194 -27.97 -14.32 5.43
CA ARG A 194 -27.17 -13.42 6.25
C ARG A 194 -25.84 -14.02 6.66
N ASP A 195 -24.83 -13.19 6.55
CA ASP A 195 -23.52 -13.41 7.14
C ASP A 195 -23.30 -12.40 8.28
N ALA A 196 -22.30 -12.68 9.11
CA ALA A 196 -21.86 -11.80 10.17
C ALA A 196 -20.35 -11.66 10.15
N LEU A 197 -19.87 -10.45 10.44
CA LEU A 197 -18.50 -10.24 10.89
C LEU A 197 -18.48 -10.33 12.41
N ILE A 198 -17.58 -11.14 12.96
CA ILE A 198 -17.41 -11.30 14.41
C ILE A 198 -15.97 -11.01 14.80
N CYS A 199 -15.79 -10.14 15.77
CA CYS A 199 -14.50 -9.94 16.43
C CYS A 199 -14.20 -11.09 17.37
N GLY A 200 -13.04 -11.73 17.20
CA GLY A 200 -12.58 -12.80 18.09
C GLY A 200 -12.24 -12.36 19.52
N ARG A 201 -12.14 -11.05 19.81
CA ARG A 201 -11.74 -10.53 21.12
C ARG A 201 -12.88 -9.87 21.90
N CYS A 202 -13.55 -8.87 21.32
CA CYS A 202 -14.66 -8.18 21.99
C CYS A 202 -16.04 -8.70 21.59
N HIS A 203 -16.11 -9.70 20.71
CA HIS A 203 -17.36 -10.28 20.21
C HIS A 203 -18.31 -9.29 19.50
N LEU A 204 -17.81 -8.12 19.08
CA LEU A 204 -18.55 -7.22 18.17
C LEU A 204 -19.08 -8.03 16.98
N ARG A 205 -20.38 -7.91 16.71
CA ARG A 205 -21.08 -8.66 15.66
C ARG A 205 -21.81 -7.71 14.72
N VAL A 206 -21.49 -7.80 13.44
CA VAL A 206 -22.07 -6.97 12.39
C VAL A 206 -22.75 -7.86 11.36
N LEU A 207 -24.08 -7.76 11.25
CA LEU A 207 -24.89 -8.52 10.29
C LEU A 207 -25.01 -7.80 8.95
N PHE A 208 -24.87 -8.55 7.86
CA PHE A 208 -25.02 -8.07 6.49
C PHE A 208 -25.61 -9.16 5.56
N PRO A 209 -26.19 -8.79 4.40
CA PRO A 209 -26.71 -9.74 3.41
C PRO A 209 -25.60 -10.66 2.91
N LYS A 210 -25.92 -11.95 2.69
CA LYS A 210 -24.92 -12.91 2.21
C LYS A 210 -24.36 -12.54 0.83
N GLU A 211 -25.07 -11.70 0.07
CA GLU A 211 -24.74 -11.29 -1.29
C GLU A 211 -23.53 -10.36 -1.34
N VAL A 212 -23.24 -9.64 -0.24
CA VAL A 212 -22.03 -8.83 -0.09
C VAL A 212 -20.81 -9.75 0.00
N GLN A 213 -19.96 -9.73 -1.03
CA GLN A 213 -18.73 -10.53 -1.11
C GLN A 213 -17.45 -9.69 -1.00
N THR A 214 -17.49 -8.41 -1.38
CA THR A 214 -16.27 -7.58 -1.51
C THR A 214 -16.20 -6.46 -0.48
N TYR A 215 -14.99 -6.01 -0.15
CA TYR A 215 -14.79 -4.94 0.84
C TYR A 215 -15.54 -3.65 0.47
N GLY A 216 -15.61 -3.32 -0.82
CA GLY A 216 -16.36 -2.18 -1.34
C GLY A 216 -17.87 -2.32 -1.17
N GLU A 217 -18.42 -3.51 -1.44
CA GLU A 217 -19.84 -3.79 -1.19
C GLU A 217 -20.18 -3.70 0.31
N LEU A 218 -19.28 -4.20 1.17
CA LEU A 218 -19.43 -4.11 2.62
C LEU A 218 -19.41 -2.66 3.09
N ARG A 219 -18.45 -1.86 2.61
CA ARG A 219 -18.34 -0.42 2.87
C ARG A 219 -19.63 0.30 2.46
N GLY A 220 -20.12 0.04 1.25
CA GLY A 220 -21.36 0.62 0.74
C GLY A 220 -22.58 0.26 1.58
N PHE A 221 -22.74 -1.03 1.90
CA PHE A 221 -23.86 -1.53 2.72
C PHE A 221 -23.86 -0.91 4.12
N LEU A 222 -22.70 -0.88 4.79
CA LEU A 222 -22.59 -0.36 6.15
C LEU A 222 -22.77 1.16 6.18
N ALA A 223 -22.20 1.90 5.22
CA ALA A 223 -22.41 3.33 5.11
C ALA A 223 -23.90 3.68 4.94
N ALA A 224 -24.63 2.94 4.10
CA ALA A 224 -26.07 3.11 3.94
C ALA A 224 -26.82 2.80 5.24
N LYS A 225 -26.48 1.70 5.91
CA LYS A 225 -27.09 1.30 7.19
C LYS A 225 -26.86 2.32 8.30
N ILE A 226 -25.64 2.85 8.43
CA ILE A 226 -25.27 3.84 9.45
C ILE A 226 -26.00 5.17 9.22
N ARG A 227 -26.13 5.62 7.97
CA ARG A 227 -26.89 6.84 7.63
C ARG A 227 -28.36 6.79 8.03
N LEU A 228 -28.94 5.59 8.04
CA LEU A 228 -30.34 5.36 8.39
C LEU A 228 -30.56 5.09 9.90
N ALA A 229 -29.49 4.95 10.68
CA ALA A 229 -29.62 4.74 12.11
C ALA A 229 -30.13 6.01 12.80
N PRO A 230 -31.16 5.91 13.68
CA PRO A 230 -31.61 7.05 14.45
C PRO A 230 -30.45 7.57 15.31
N ARG A 231 -30.21 8.89 15.25
CA ARG A 231 -29.26 9.55 16.15
C ARG A 231 -29.92 9.62 17.53
N GLY A 232 -29.46 8.76 18.43
CA GLY A 232 -29.85 8.78 19.84
C GLY A 232 -29.33 10.02 20.56
#